data_AF-A0A6A6EGL6-F1
#
_entry.id   AF-A0A6A6EGL6-F1
#
_cell.length_a   1.000
_cell.length_b   1.000
_cell.length_c   1.000
_cell.angle_alpha   90.00
_cell.angle_beta   90.00
_cell.angle_gamma   90.00
#
_symmetry.space_group_name_H-M   'P 1'
#
loop_
_entity.id
_entity.type
_entity.pdbx_description
1 polymer ?
#
loop_
_entity_poly.entity_id
_entity_poly.type
_entity_poly.pdbx_seq_one_letter_code
_entity_poly.pdbx_strand_id
1 'polypeptide(L)' 'WRQLILQPLLRLDGNSSQSFYILVVDALDECEKGNDIWAILQLLVEARSLKMVLLRVFLTGVQNCNPT' A
#
# COMPACT_ATOMS: atom_id res chain seq x y z
N TRP A 1 6.47 -1.56 8.57
CA TRP A 1 5.38 -1.33 7.59
C TRP A 1 3.95 -1.46 8.13
N ARG A 2 3.59 -2.49 8.93
CA ARG A 2 2.18 -2.69 9.37
C ARG A 2 1.55 -1.51 10.12
N GLN A 3 2.34 -0.85 10.98
CA GLN A 3 1.92 0.37 11.69
C GLN A 3 1.75 1.59 10.76
N LEU A 4 2.37 1.57 9.57
CA LEU A 4 2.34 2.67 8.61
C LEU A 4 1.24 2.49 7.55
N ILE A 5 0.94 1.25 7.16
CA ILE A 5 -0.03 0.94 6.11
C ILE A 5 -1.35 0.47 6.74
N LEU A 6 -1.31 -0.68 7.42
CA LEU A 6 -2.53 -1.37 7.81
C LEU A 6 -3.22 -0.76 9.03
N GLN A 7 -2.47 -0.34 10.06
CA GLN A 7 -3.09 0.24 11.26
C GLN A 7 -3.89 1.53 10.98
N PRO A 8 -3.39 2.49 10.18
CA PRO A 8 -4.17 3.65 9.79
C PRO A 8 -5.45 3.26 9.05
N LEU A 9 -5.36 2.32 8.09
CA LEU A 9 -6.51 1.86 7.32
C LEU A 9 -7.55 1.13 8.18
N LEU A 10 -7.13 0.33 9.16
CA LEU A 10 -8.03 -0.31 10.13
C LEU A 10 -8.80 0.69 10.97
N ARG A 11 -8.18 1.83 11.34
CA ARG A 11 -8.88 2.90 12.07
C ARG A 11 -9.94 3.58 11.22
N LEU A 12 -9.73 3.62 9.90
CA LEU A 12 -10.72 4.15 8.94
C LEU A 12 -11.85 3.15 8.67
N ASP A 13 -11.59 1.85 8.80
CA ASP A 13 -12.58 0.78 8.59
C ASP A 13 -13.67 0.70 9.67
N GLY A 14 -13.44 1.32 10.84
CA GLY A 14 -14.41 1.38 11.94
C GLY A 14 -15.54 2.40 11.77
N ASN A 15 -15.56 3.15 10.66
CA ASN A 15 -16.56 4.19 10.43
C ASN A 15 -17.87 3.60 9.91
N SER A 16 -19.02 4.23 10.22
CA SER A 16 -20.34 3.70 9.87
C SER A 16 -20.68 3.77 8.38
N SER A 17 -19.88 4.49 7.58
CA SER A 17 -20.09 4.69 6.14
C SER A 17 -18.86 4.28 5.33
N GLN A 18 -19.13 3.67 4.18
CA GLN A 18 -18.07 3.26 3.26
C GLN A 18 -17.36 4.48 2.67
N SER A 19 -16.04 4.47 2.72
CA SER A 19 -15.17 5.59 2.35
C SER A 19 -14.16 5.16 1.28
N PHE A 20 -13.91 6.04 0.32
CA PHE A 20 -13.00 5.78 -0.79
C PHE A 20 -11.66 6.47 -0.55
N TYR A 21 -10.58 5.72 -0.61
CA TYR A 21 -9.23 6.23 -0.39
C TYR A 21 -8.31 5.87 -1.56
N ILE A 22 -7.40 6.80 -1.87
CA ILE A 22 -6.31 6.58 -2.80
C ILE A 22 -5.02 6.56 -1.98
N LEU A 23 -4.29 5.45 -2.05
CA LEU A 23 -2.96 5.32 -1.46
C LEU A 23 -1.93 5.39 -2.57
N VAL A 24 -1.00 6.34 -2.47
CA VAL A 24 0.15 6.45 -3.36
C VAL A 24 1.39 6.08 -2.56
N VAL A 25 2.10 5.05 -3.01
CA VAL A 25 3.41 4.67 -2.46
C VAL A 25 4.46 5.16 -3.43
N ASP A 26 5.26 6.12 -2.98
CA ASP A 26 6.29 6.73 -3.80
C ASP A 26 7.60 5.91 -3.76
N ALA A 27 8.33 5.90 -4.89
CA ALA A 27 9.67 5.33 -5.03
C ALA A 27 9.82 3.91 -4.44
N LEU A 28 8.86 3.01 -4.72
CA LEU A 28 8.82 1.67 -4.12
C LEU A 28 10.08 0.84 -4.41
N ASP A 29 10.71 1.05 -5.56
CA ASP A 29 11.93 0.37 -6.00
C ASP A 29 13.19 0.82 -5.27
N GLU A 30 13.16 1.98 -4.59
CA GLU A 30 14.24 2.45 -3.72
C GLU A 30 14.26 1.75 -2.36
N CYS A 31 13.18 1.01 -2.01
CA CYS A 31 13.22 0.15 -0.83
C CYS A 31 14.34 -0.88 -0.97
N GLU A 32 15.04 -1.17 0.13
CA GLU A 32 16.15 -2.11 0.11
C GLU A 32 15.71 -3.44 -0.51
N LYS A 33 16.48 -3.88 -1.53
CA LYS A 33 16.17 -5.08 -2.31
C LYS A 33 16.20 -6.28 -1.38
N GLY A 34 15.01 -6.81 -1.08
CA GLY A 34 14.82 -7.87 -0.10
C GLY A 34 13.37 -7.98 0.35
N ASN A 35 13.15 -7.89 1.66
CA ASN A 35 11.89 -8.24 2.30
C ASN A 35 10.91 -7.06 2.40
N ASP A 36 11.37 -5.81 2.27
CA ASP A 36 10.53 -4.63 2.52
C ASP A 36 9.50 -4.40 1.42
N ILE A 37 9.89 -4.49 0.15
CA ILE A 37 8.94 -4.41 -0.98
C ILE A 37 7.88 -5.50 -0.83
N TRP A 38 8.30 -6.73 -0.52
CA TRP A 38 7.37 -7.84 -0.31
C TRP A 38 6.46 -7.61 0.90
N ALA A 39 6.99 -7.11 2.02
CA ALA A 39 6.22 -6.78 3.21
C ALA A 39 5.17 -5.70 2.93
N ILE A 40 5.52 -4.66 2.16
CA ILE A 40 4.58 -3.62 1.72
C ILE A 40 3.49 -4.23 0.86
N LEU A 41 3.84 -5.03 -0.16
CA LEU A 41 2.86 -5.67 -1.04
C LEU A 41 1.91 -6.62 -0.28
N GLN A 42 2.44 -7.42 0.67
CA GLN A 42 1.63 -8.29 1.52
C GLN A 42 0.64 -7.51 2.37
N LEU A 43 1.07 -6.39 2.95
CA LEU A 43 0.18 -5.53 3.74
C LEU A 43 -0.90 -4.86 2.89
N LEU A 44 -0.60 -4.50 1.63
CA LEU A 44 -1.59 -3.98 0.69
C LEU A 44 -2.63 -5.04 0.31
N VAL A 45 -2.21 -6.30 0.19
CA VAL A 45 -3.14 -7.43 0.01
C VAL A 45 -4.01 -7.62 1.25
N GLU A 46 -3.42 -7.60 2.46
CA GLU A 46 -4.17 -7.70 3.72
C GLU A 46 -5.20 -6.58 3.86
N ALA A 47 -4.86 -5.35 3.45
CA ALA A 47 -5.77 -4.21 3.46
C ALA A 47 -7.01 -4.38 2.57
N ARG A 48 -7.02 -5.32 1.62
CA ARG A 48 -8.23 -5.65 0.83
C ARG A 48 -9.33 -6.33 1.65
N SER A 49 -9.00 -6.82 2.85
CA SER A 49 -9.98 -7.43 3.78
C SER A 49 -10.85 -6.41 4.52
N LEU A 50 -10.48 -5.13 4.45
CA LEU A 50 -11.24 -4.02 5.03
C LEU A 50 -12.57 -3.86 4.29
N LYS A 51 -13.66 -3.65 5.04
CA LYS A 51 -15.03 -3.69 4.51
C LYS A 51 -15.58 -2.30 4.19
N MET A 52 -15.23 -1.32 5.02
CA MET A 52 -15.68 0.06 4.93
C MET A 52 -14.68 0.96 4.21
N VAL A 53 -13.46 0.47 3.93
CA VAL A 53 -12.45 1.19 3.13
C VAL A 53 -12.35 0.61 1.72
N LEU A 54 -12.74 1.39 0.72
CA LEU A 54 -12.48 1.08 -0.69
C LEU A 54 -11.16 1.73 -1.11
N LEU A 55 -10.12 0.90 -1.22
CA LEU A 55 -8.76 1.36 -1.49
C LEU A 55 -8.39 1.18 -2.96
N ARG A 56 -7.96 2.27 -3.61
CA ARG A 56 -7.21 2.22 -4.88
C ARG A 56 -5.75 2.56 -4.59
N VAL A 57 -4.83 1.73 -5.08
CA VAL A 57 -3.39 1.88 -4.80
C VAL A 57 -2.65 2.21 -6.08
N PHE A 58 -1.79 3.23 -6.03
CA PHE A 58 -0.80 3.53 -7.06
C PHE A 58 0.59 3.33 -6.47
N LEU A 59 1.42 2.57 -7.18
CA LEU A 59 2.81 2.35 -6.84
C LEU A 59 3.64 3.09 -7.88
N THR A 60 4.56 3.94 -7.44
CA THR A 60 5.54 4.57 -8.32
C THR A 60 6.90 3.93 -8.07
N GLY A 61 7.75 3.95 -9.09
CA GLY A 61 9.13 3.54 -8.96
C GLY A 61 9.93 3.89 -10.20
N VAL A 62 11.23 4.04 -10.04
CA VAL A 62 12.14 4.36 -11.15
C VAL A 62 12.31 3.12 -12.03
N GLN A 63 11.93 3.25 -13.30
CA GLN A 63 12.36 2.28 -14.30
C GLN A 63 13.78 2.63 -14.72
N ASN A 64 14.78 1.91 -14.19
CA ASN A 64 16.11 1.90 -14.79
C ASN A 64 16.08 1.02 -16.05
N CYS A 65 15.48 1.54 -17.12
CA CYS A 65 15.54 0.96 -18.45
C CYS A 65 16.97 1.15 -18.99
N ASN A 66 17.85 0.18 -18.77
CA ASN A 66 19.05 0.07 -19.59
C ASN A 66 18.64 -0.42 -20.98
N PRO A 67 18.89 0.36 -22.06
CA PRO A 67 18.68 -0.13 -23.41
C PRO A 67 19.80 -1.12 -23.71
N THR A 68 19.52 -2.41 -23.60
CA THR A 68 20.34 -3.46 -24.25
C THR A 68 20.17 -3.39 -25.75
#